data_AF-A0A7V3PRA5-F1
#
_entry.id   AF-A0A7V3PRA5-F1
#
_cell.length_a   1.000
_cell.length_b   1.000
_cell.length_c   1.000
_cell.angle_alpha   90.00
_cell.angle_beta   90.00
_cell.angle_gamma   90.00
#
_symmetry.space_group_name_H-M   'P 1'
#
loop_
_entity.id
_entity.type
_entity.pdbx_description
1 polymer ?
#
loop_
_entity_poly.entity_id
_entity_poly.type
_entity_poly.pdbx_seq_one_letter_code
_entity_poly.pdbx_strand_id
1 'polypeptide(L)'
;MRSKAHSVFREMLARAVLAAFGVPVLCLLGWLGGWWWYLPAAAVTVIALGEYYSACYAKGWRPYALAGYGWALVLLYPALFVPERAWTLTGSLLLAATLSLSALGLIPPRKSYVASVAATVFGLAYIAVPMSFLLHLRHVDIPALLGFSGGWSFTHRMGAVLLALLPVWASDTGAFLAGGLFGRHKLAPVLSPNKTVEGAVGGLLFTVAAAVVLGVPWL
;
A
#
# COMPACT_ATOMS: atom_id res chain seq x y z
N MET A 1 -7.21 -0.76 35.87
CA MET A 1 -8.05 -1.13 34.71
C MET A 1 -8.69 0.06 33.97
N ARG A 2 -9.17 1.12 34.65
CA ARG A 2 -9.75 2.32 34.00
C ARG A 2 -8.81 3.09 33.05
N SER A 3 -7.49 3.13 33.28
CA SER A 3 -6.58 3.90 32.40
C SER A 3 -6.35 3.26 31.03
N LYS A 4 -6.41 1.93 30.93
CA LYS A 4 -6.16 1.19 29.67
C LYS A 4 -7.37 1.25 28.72
N ALA A 5 -8.59 1.24 29.25
CA ALA A 5 -9.80 1.43 28.45
C ALA A 5 -9.87 2.86 27.86
N HIS A 6 -9.45 3.86 28.65
CA HIS A 6 -9.45 5.26 28.22
C HIS A 6 -8.39 5.54 27.14
N SER A 7 -7.21 4.90 27.23
CA SER A 7 -6.17 5.03 26.19
C SER A 7 -6.59 4.36 24.88
N VAL A 8 -7.19 3.16 24.95
CA VAL A 8 -7.72 2.44 23.77
C VAL A 8 -8.82 3.26 23.10
N PHE A 9 -9.76 3.81 23.86
CA PHE A 9 -10.82 4.65 23.29
C PHE A 9 -10.26 5.88 22.59
N ARG A 10 -9.26 6.56 23.16
CA ARG A 10 -8.62 7.73 22.54
C ARG A 10 -7.91 7.37 21.24
N GLU A 11 -7.21 6.24 21.20
CA GLU A 11 -6.54 5.74 19.98
C GLU A 11 -7.55 5.36 18.90
N MET A 12 -8.64 4.67 19.27
CA MET A 12 -9.70 4.31 18.32
C MET A 12 -10.42 5.55 17.79
N LEU A 13 -10.69 6.54 18.65
CA LEU A 13 -11.29 7.81 18.24
C LEU A 13 -10.37 8.57 17.28
N ALA A 14 -9.07 8.66 17.57
CA ALA A 14 -8.11 9.31 16.67
C ALA A 14 -8.06 8.63 15.28
N ARG A 15 -8.04 7.30 15.24
CA ARG A 15 -8.09 6.52 14.00
C ARG A 15 -9.41 6.72 13.25
N ALA A 16 -10.53 6.73 13.96
CA ALA A 16 -11.85 6.95 13.38
C ALA A 16 -11.98 8.35 12.78
N VAL A 17 -11.51 9.39 13.48
CA VAL A 17 -11.47 10.76 12.97
C VAL A 17 -10.59 10.85 11.73
N LEU A 18 -9.38 10.29 11.78
CA LEU A 18 -8.49 10.28 10.61
C LEU A 18 -9.10 9.55 9.42
N ALA A 19 -9.77 8.42 9.63
CA ALA A 19 -10.46 7.70 8.57
C ALA A 19 -11.66 8.49 8.03
N ALA A 20 -12.43 9.14 8.90
CA ALA A 20 -13.60 9.93 8.51
C ALA A 20 -13.24 11.11 7.58
N PHE A 21 -12.05 11.69 7.72
CA PHE A 21 -11.56 12.73 6.80
C PHE A 21 -10.73 12.15 5.66
N GLY A 22 -9.87 11.19 5.94
CA GLY A 22 -8.91 10.61 4.99
C GLY A 22 -9.60 9.82 3.88
N VAL A 23 -10.63 9.05 4.20
CA VAL A 23 -11.34 8.23 3.20
C VAL A 23 -12.07 9.10 2.17
N PRO A 24 -12.89 10.11 2.56
CA PRO A 24 -13.50 11.02 1.58
C PRO A 24 -12.49 11.77 0.73
N VAL A 25 -11.39 12.25 1.31
CA VAL A 25 -10.31 12.93 0.56
C VAL A 25 -9.66 11.97 -0.44
N LEU A 26 -9.35 10.74 -0.02
CA LEU A 26 -8.80 9.71 -0.91
C LEU A 26 -9.77 9.40 -2.05
N CYS A 27 -11.07 9.22 -1.75
CA CYS A 27 -12.10 8.99 -2.75
C CYS A 27 -12.22 10.17 -3.73
N LEU A 28 -12.14 11.41 -3.25
CA LEU A 28 -12.20 12.61 -4.09
C LEU A 28 -10.98 12.69 -5.03
N LEU A 29 -9.77 12.57 -4.48
CA LEU A 29 -8.52 12.64 -5.23
C LEU A 29 -8.42 11.49 -6.24
N GLY A 30 -8.84 10.29 -5.83
CA GLY A 30 -8.96 9.13 -6.71
C GLY A 30 -9.99 9.35 -7.79
N TRP A 31 -11.16 9.92 -7.49
CA TRP A 31 -12.19 10.19 -8.50
C TRP A 31 -11.72 11.21 -9.54
N LEU A 32 -11.08 12.31 -9.11
CA LEU A 32 -10.46 13.32 -9.97
C LEU A 32 -9.36 12.72 -10.87
N GLY A 33 -8.47 11.90 -10.29
CA GLY A 33 -7.43 11.22 -11.03
C GLY A 33 -6.29 12.10 -11.54
N GLY A 34 -5.52 11.54 -12.49
CA GLY A 34 -4.37 12.22 -13.08
C GLY A 34 -3.39 12.68 -12.00
N TRP A 35 -2.96 13.94 -12.08
CA TRP A 35 -2.06 14.54 -11.10
C TRP A 35 -2.59 14.54 -9.67
N TRP A 36 -3.91 14.66 -9.47
CA TRP A 36 -4.54 14.65 -8.15
C TRP A 36 -4.46 13.28 -7.45
N TRP A 37 -4.30 12.21 -8.22
CA TRP A 37 -4.09 10.86 -7.70
C TRP A 37 -2.59 10.53 -7.58
N TYR A 38 -1.79 10.98 -8.55
CA TYR A 38 -0.35 10.72 -8.59
C TYR A 38 0.45 11.48 -7.53
N LEU A 39 0.23 12.79 -7.37
CA LEU A 39 1.07 13.62 -6.48
C LEU A 39 1.00 13.16 -5.01
N PRO A 40 -0.18 12.86 -4.43
CA PRO A 40 -0.25 12.30 -3.08
C PRO A 40 0.44 10.94 -2.96
N ALA A 41 0.23 10.03 -3.94
CA ALA A 41 0.88 8.72 -3.93
C ALA A 41 2.41 8.82 -4.04
N ALA A 42 2.91 9.75 -4.87
CA ALA A 42 4.32 10.05 -5.00
C ALA A 42 4.89 10.61 -3.69
N ALA A 43 4.18 11.55 -3.04
CA ALA A 43 4.59 12.09 -1.75
C ALA A 43 4.67 10.99 -0.67
N VAL A 44 3.64 10.15 -0.56
CA VAL A 44 3.62 9.00 0.37
C VAL A 44 4.77 8.03 0.06
N THR A 45 5.05 7.75 -1.22
CA THR A 45 6.14 6.88 -1.64
C THR A 45 7.50 7.44 -1.23
N VAL A 46 7.74 8.74 -1.42
CA VAL A 46 8.99 9.40 -1.04
C VAL A 46 9.17 9.39 0.48
N ILE A 47 8.11 9.67 1.24
CA ILE A 47 8.15 9.62 2.71
C ILE A 47 8.46 8.19 3.18
N ALA A 48 7.76 7.19 2.67
CA ALA A 48 7.96 5.78 3.02
C ALA A 48 9.37 5.29 2.66
N LEU A 49 9.89 5.67 1.49
CA LEU A 49 11.28 5.39 1.11
C LEU A 49 12.28 6.10 2.02
N GLY A 50 11.97 7.32 2.48
CA GLY A 50 12.81 8.04 3.44
C GLY A 50 12.91 7.33 4.78
N GLU A 51 11.80 6.84 5.32
CA GLU A 51 11.80 6.03 6.54
C GLU A 51 12.56 4.71 6.34
N TYR A 52 12.33 4.03 5.22
CA TYR A 52 13.03 2.80 4.87
C TYR A 52 14.55 3.00 4.75
N TYR A 53 15.01 4.03 4.01
CA TYR A 53 16.43 4.31 3.87
C TYR A 53 17.06 4.73 5.20
N SER A 54 16.34 5.49 6.03
CA SER A 54 16.78 5.84 7.38
C SER A 54 17.01 4.59 8.25
N ALA A 55 16.11 3.60 8.16
CA ALA A 55 16.28 2.31 8.83
C ALA A 55 17.47 1.50 8.27
N CYS A 56 17.72 1.55 6.96
CA CYS A 56 18.91 0.95 6.35
C CYS A 56 20.20 1.60 6.88
N TYR A 57 20.25 2.93 6.97
CA TYR A 57 21.40 3.66 7.50
C TYR A 57 21.68 3.30 8.97
N ALA A 58 20.64 3.12 9.78
CA ALA A 58 20.78 2.69 11.17
C ALA A 58 21.40 1.28 11.30
N LYS A 59 21.25 0.42 10.29
CA LYS A 59 21.89 -0.91 10.22
C LYS A 59 23.26 -0.89 9.52
N GLY A 60 23.78 0.28 9.16
CA GLY A 60 25.05 0.43 8.46
C GLY A 60 24.98 0.16 6.94
N TRP A 61 23.80 -0.08 6.38
CA TRP A 61 23.62 -0.19 4.94
C TRP A 61 23.55 1.21 4.31
N ARG A 62 24.14 1.39 3.12
CA ARG A 62 24.20 2.69 2.45
C ARG A 62 23.50 2.64 1.09
N PRO A 63 22.15 2.64 1.05
CA PRO A 63 21.40 2.64 -0.21
C PRO A 63 21.70 3.89 -1.05
N TYR A 64 21.52 3.78 -2.37
CA TYR A 64 21.59 4.90 -3.31
C TYR A 64 20.32 5.75 -3.24
N ALA A 65 20.08 6.42 -2.11
CA ALA A 65 18.80 7.05 -1.80
C ALA A 65 18.31 8.03 -2.88
N LEU A 66 19.19 8.91 -3.39
CA LEU A 66 18.82 9.90 -4.42
C LEU A 66 18.36 9.23 -5.72
N ALA A 67 19.13 8.25 -6.21
CA ALA A 67 18.76 7.47 -7.39
C ALA A 67 17.47 6.66 -7.13
N GLY A 68 17.31 6.14 -5.91
CA GLY A 68 16.10 5.44 -5.48
C GLY A 68 14.86 6.34 -5.50
N TYR A 69 14.92 7.58 -5.01
CA TYR A 69 13.78 8.50 -5.13
C TYR A 69 13.45 8.82 -6.59
N GLY A 70 14.47 9.07 -7.42
CA GLY A 70 14.27 9.32 -8.85
C GLY A 70 13.58 8.14 -9.55
N TRP A 71 14.07 6.93 -9.34
CA TRP A 71 13.48 5.72 -9.90
C TRP A 71 12.08 5.44 -9.36
N ALA A 72 11.80 5.74 -8.10
CA ALA A 72 10.45 5.59 -7.55
C ALA A 72 9.44 6.47 -8.30
N LEU A 73 9.77 7.74 -8.56
CA LEU A 73 8.88 8.64 -9.31
C LEU A 73 8.70 8.16 -10.76
N VAL A 74 9.77 7.70 -11.40
CA VAL A 74 9.71 7.11 -12.75
C VAL A 74 8.84 5.85 -12.78
N LEU A 75 8.90 4.99 -11.75
CA LEU A 75 8.09 3.77 -11.66
C LEU A 75 6.59 4.03 -11.52
N LEU A 76 6.21 5.15 -10.89
CA LEU A 76 4.81 5.55 -10.72
C LEU A 76 4.26 6.25 -11.99
N TYR A 77 5.13 6.82 -12.82
CA TYR A 77 4.77 7.63 -13.99
C TYR A 77 3.89 6.91 -15.04
N PRO A 78 4.08 5.62 -15.39
CA PRO A 78 3.23 4.92 -16.36
C PRO A 78 1.74 4.96 -16.04
N ALA A 79 1.37 5.03 -14.76
CA ALA A 79 -0.03 5.08 -14.32
C ALA A 79 -0.80 6.32 -14.79
N LEU A 80 -0.08 7.39 -15.15
CA LEU A 80 -0.67 8.63 -15.65
C LEU A 80 -0.97 8.60 -17.15
N PHE A 81 -0.09 7.97 -17.94
CA PHE A 81 -0.04 8.20 -19.40
C PHE A 81 -0.28 6.95 -20.25
N VAL A 82 0.00 5.75 -19.72
CA VAL A 82 -0.07 4.52 -20.51
C VAL A 82 -0.72 3.38 -19.70
N PRO A 83 -1.98 3.54 -19.25
CA PRO A 83 -2.62 2.59 -18.34
C PRO A 83 -2.73 1.16 -18.93
N GLU A 84 -2.84 1.01 -20.25
CA GLU A 84 -2.95 -0.31 -20.90
C GLU A 84 -1.64 -1.12 -20.87
N ARG A 85 -0.48 -0.45 -20.88
CA ARG A 85 0.86 -1.09 -20.86
C ARG A 85 1.60 -0.86 -19.55
N ALA A 86 0.91 -0.26 -18.60
CA ALA A 86 1.40 0.10 -17.30
C ALA A 86 2.22 -1.00 -16.62
N TRP A 87 1.67 -2.23 -16.57
CA TRP A 87 2.28 -3.32 -15.81
C TRP A 87 3.59 -3.80 -16.43
N THR A 88 3.63 -3.90 -17.76
CA THR A 88 4.85 -4.27 -18.49
C THR A 88 5.90 -3.16 -18.39
N LEU A 89 5.48 -1.90 -18.44
CA LEU A 89 6.35 -0.74 -18.25
C LEU A 89 6.89 -0.64 -16.83
N THR A 90 6.08 -0.83 -15.79
CA THR A 90 6.58 -0.83 -14.39
C THR A 90 7.60 -1.95 -14.18
N GLY A 91 7.37 -3.15 -14.73
CA GLY A 91 8.32 -4.25 -14.66
C GLY A 91 9.65 -3.96 -15.39
N SER A 92 9.58 -3.42 -16.61
CA SER A 92 10.78 -3.08 -17.39
C SER A 92 11.55 -1.90 -16.78
N LEU A 93 10.86 -0.93 -16.19
CA LEU A 93 11.47 0.18 -15.46
C LEU A 93 12.14 -0.30 -14.16
N LEU A 94 11.58 -1.29 -13.46
CA LEU A 94 12.23 -1.88 -12.28
C LEU A 94 13.52 -2.62 -12.67
N LEU A 95 13.49 -3.34 -13.79
CA LEU A 95 14.69 -3.97 -14.35
C LEU A 95 15.73 -2.91 -14.73
N ALA A 96 15.34 -1.84 -15.43
CA ALA A 96 16.22 -0.74 -15.79
C ALA A 96 16.80 -0.03 -14.55
N ALA A 97 15.98 0.18 -13.51
CA ALA A 97 16.42 0.70 -12.22
C ALA A 97 17.50 -0.20 -11.61
N THR A 98 17.27 -1.51 -11.61
CA THR A 98 18.22 -2.50 -11.08
C THR A 98 19.54 -2.46 -11.84
N LEU A 99 19.51 -2.51 -13.18
CA LEU A 99 20.71 -2.47 -14.01
C LEU A 99 21.49 -1.15 -13.84
N SER A 100 20.78 -0.01 -13.83
CA SER A 100 21.42 1.30 -13.65
C SER A 100 22.04 1.46 -12.25
N LEU A 101 21.37 0.99 -11.18
CA LEU A 101 21.91 1.01 -9.83
C LEU A 101 23.11 0.05 -9.68
N SER A 102 23.06 -1.12 -10.31
CA SER A 102 24.21 -2.03 -10.39
C SER A 102 25.40 -1.37 -11.08
N ALA A 103 25.17 -0.66 -12.19
CA ALA A 103 26.23 0.06 -12.91
C ALA A 103 26.84 1.20 -12.06
N LEU A 104 26.01 1.98 -11.37
CA LEU A 104 26.47 3.00 -10.41
C LEU A 104 27.27 2.41 -9.24
N GLY A 105 27.01 1.14 -8.90
CA GLY A 105 27.74 0.40 -7.88
C GLY A 105 29.18 0.06 -8.24
N LEU A 106 29.50 0.02 -9.53
CA LEU A 106 30.83 -0.35 -10.02
C LEU A 106 31.84 0.81 -9.93
N ILE A 107 31.39 2.07 -9.87
CA ILE A 107 32.26 3.24 -9.97
C ILE A 107 31.83 4.33 -8.99
N PRO A 108 32.60 4.63 -7.92
CA PRO A 108 33.73 3.86 -7.37
C PRO A 108 33.25 2.62 -6.57
N PRO A 109 33.99 1.50 -6.61
CA PRO A 109 33.59 0.26 -5.96
C PRO A 109 33.55 0.43 -4.44
N ARG A 110 32.37 0.22 -3.85
CA ARG A 110 32.17 0.22 -2.39
C ARG A 110 32.29 -1.19 -1.85
N LYS A 111 32.92 -1.36 -0.67
CA LYS A 111 33.05 -2.67 0.01
C LYS A 111 31.73 -3.44 0.17
N SER A 112 30.60 -2.75 0.18
CA SER A 112 29.25 -3.32 0.33
C SER A 112 28.32 -2.96 -0.83
N TYR A 113 28.84 -2.86 -2.06
CA TYR A 113 28.04 -2.40 -3.21
C TYR A 113 26.80 -3.26 -3.44
N VAL A 114 26.92 -4.60 -3.33
CA VAL A 114 25.79 -5.53 -3.53
C VAL A 114 24.69 -5.24 -2.51
N ALA A 115 25.03 -5.08 -1.23
CA ALA A 115 24.04 -4.79 -0.20
C ALA A 115 23.39 -3.41 -0.40
N SER A 116 24.17 -2.40 -0.84
CA SER A 116 23.65 -1.08 -1.17
C SER A 116 22.64 -1.13 -2.33
N VAL A 117 22.97 -1.83 -3.42
CA VAL A 117 22.09 -2.00 -4.57
C VAL A 117 20.85 -2.81 -4.18
N ALA A 118 21.04 -3.95 -3.49
CA ALA A 118 19.94 -4.79 -3.03
C ALA A 118 19.00 -4.03 -2.10
N ALA A 119 19.51 -3.23 -1.16
CA ALA A 119 18.69 -2.41 -0.29
C ALA A 119 17.89 -1.37 -1.07
N THR A 120 18.48 -0.70 -2.07
CA THR A 120 17.74 0.27 -2.91
C THR A 120 16.68 -0.42 -3.77
N VAL A 121 17.04 -1.50 -4.47
CA VAL A 121 16.11 -2.26 -5.33
C VAL A 121 14.97 -2.86 -4.50
N PHE A 122 15.26 -3.38 -3.31
CA PHE A 122 14.23 -3.87 -2.40
C PHE A 122 13.27 -2.75 -1.98
N GLY A 123 13.78 -1.56 -1.66
CA GLY A 123 12.93 -0.40 -1.36
C GLY A 123 12.01 -0.04 -2.53
N LEU A 124 12.53 -0.04 -3.76
CA LEU A 124 11.72 0.20 -4.96
C LEU A 124 10.66 -0.88 -5.18
N ALA A 125 11.06 -2.16 -5.12
CA ALA A 125 10.19 -3.30 -5.36
C ALA A 125 9.12 -3.46 -4.27
N TYR A 126 9.43 -3.09 -3.02
CA TYR A 126 8.53 -3.26 -1.89
C TYR A 126 7.63 -2.04 -1.64
N ILE A 127 8.07 -0.82 -1.99
CA ILE A 127 7.32 0.41 -1.72
C ILE A 127 6.78 1.02 -3.02
N ALA A 128 7.65 1.32 -3.98
CA ALA A 128 7.25 2.04 -5.20
C ALA A 128 6.41 1.18 -6.15
N VAL A 129 6.74 -0.09 -6.33
CA VAL A 129 5.99 -0.98 -7.25
C VAL A 129 4.56 -1.24 -6.76
N PRO A 130 4.30 -1.64 -5.49
CA PRO A 130 2.93 -1.78 -5.01
C PRO A 130 2.14 -0.47 -5.04
N MET A 131 2.80 0.68 -4.76
CA MET A 131 2.15 1.98 -4.90
C MET A 131 1.79 2.30 -6.35
N SER A 132 2.66 1.94 -7.31
CA SER A 132 2.33 2.00 -8.73
C SER A 132 1.06 1.19 -9.03
N PHE A 133 0.93 -0.03 -8.52
CA PHE A 133 -0.29 -0.82 -8.74
C PHE A 133 -1.54 -0.18 -8.15
N LEU A 134 -1.44 0.47 -6.98
CA LEU A 134 -2.57 1.25 -6.44
C LEU A 134 -3.02 2.36 -7.40
N LEU A 135 -2.07 3.03 -8.07
CA LEU A 135 -2.39 4.03 -9.09
C LEU A 135 -3.09 3.41 -10.30
N HIS A 136 -2.64 2.23 -10.74
CA HIS A 136 -3.20 1.51 -11.89
C HIS A 136 -4.60 0.96 -11.64
N LEU A 137 -4.91 0.56 -10.40
CA LEU A 137 -6.24 0.02 -10.05
C LEU A 137 -7.38 0.97 -10.42
N ARG A 138 -7.15 2.30 -10.43
CA ARG A 138 -8.16 3.28 -10.87
C ARG A 138 -8.66 3.07 -12.31
N HIS A 139 -7.85 2.48 -13.17
CA HIS A 139 -8.20 2.24 -14.56
C HIS A 139 -8.85 0.86 -14.77
N VAL A 140 -9.02 0.09 -13.70
CA VAL A 140 -9.66 -1.23 -13.72
C VAL A 140 -11.12 -1.09 -13.30
N ASP A 141 -12.02 -1.22 -14.27
CA ASP A 141 -13.46 -1.20 -14.04
C ASP A 141 -13.94 -2.61 -13.66
N ILE A 142 -13.95 -2.92 -12.37
CA ILE A 142 -14.39 -4.23 -11.87
C ILE A 142 -15.86 -4.51 -12.18
N PRO A 143 -16.81 -3.59 -11.94
CA PRO A 143 -18.21 -3.82 -12.33
C PRO A 143 -18.34 -4.23 -13.80
N ALA A 144 -17.71 -3.50 -14.72
CA ALA A 144 -17.75 -3.83 -16.14
C ALA A 144 -17.08 -5.17 -16.46
N LEU A 145 -15.95 -5.49 -15.82
CA LEU A 145 -15.26 -6.79 -15.98
C LEU A 145 -16.12 -7.98 -15.53
N LEU A 146 -16.97 -7.78 -14.53
CA LEU A 146 -17.89 -8.80 -14.01
C LEU A 146 -19.20 -8.87 -14.81
N GLY A 147 -19.36 -8.06 -15.87
CA GLY A 147 -20.55 -8.03 -16.71
C GLY A 147 -21.70 -7.20 -16.11
N PHE A 148 -21.44 -6.40 -15.08
CA PHE A 148 -22.43 -5.48 -14.54
C PHE A 148 -22.43 -4.19 -15.37
N SER A 149 -23.56 -3.91 -16.02
CA SER A 149 -23.81 -2.68 -16.78
C SER A 149 -24.52 -1.59 -15.97
N GLY A 150 -24.99 -1.93 -14.77
CA GLY A 150 -25.52 -0.99 -13.78
C GLY A 150 -24.42 -0.45 -12.87
N GLY A 151 -24.76 0.55 -12.05
CA GLY A 151 -23.84 1.13 -11.07
C GLY A 151 -23.58 2.61 -11.26
N TRP A 152 -23.04 3.22 -10.21
CA TRP A 152 -22.75 4.66 -10.18
C TRP A 152 -21.44 4.92 -10.91
N SER A 153 -21.28 6.05 -11.61
CA SER A 153 -20.00 6.41 -12.25
C SER A 153 -18.81 6.40 -11.28
N PHE A 154 -19.07 6.59 -9.99
CA PHE A 154 -18.11 6.44 -8.92
C PHE A 154 -17.60 4.99 -8.75
N THR A 155 -18.48 3.99 -8.77
CA THR A 155 -18.10 2.58 -8.57
C THR A 155 -17.27 2.05 -9.73
N HIS A 156 -17.56 2.47 -10.95
CA HIS A 156 -16.76 2.12 -12.13
C HIS A 156 -15.32 2.65 -12.07
N ARG A 157 -15.12 3.83 -11.48
CA ARG A 157 -13.79 4.46 -11.39
C ARG A 157 -13.01 4.08 -10.13
N MET A 158 -13.70 3.90 -9.00
CA MET A 158 -13.07 3.70 -7.68
C MET A 158 -13.24 2.29 -7.14
N GLY A 159 -14.04 1.43 -7.77
CA GLY A 159 -14.36 0.09 -7.29
C GLY A 159 -13.11 -0.75 -7.04
N ALA A 160 -12.17 -0.79 -7.98
CA ALA A 160 -10.91 -1.50 -7.82
C ALA A 160 -10.02 -0.97 -6.70
N VAL A 161 -9.90 0.35 -6.59
CA VAL A 161 -9.10 1.00 -5.53
C VAL A 161 -9.70 0.70 -4.16
N LEU A 162 -11.02 0.85 -4.02
CA LEU A 162 -11.73 0.59 -2.77
C LEU A 162 -11.73 -0.90 -2.41
N LEU A 163 -11.79 -1.80 -3.40
CA LEU A 163 -11.69 -3.24 -3.17
C LEU A 163 -10.30 -3.65 -2.68
N ALA A 164 -9.24 -2.92 -3.05
CA ALA A 164 -7.91 -3.16 -2.51
C ALA A 164 -7.72 -2.59 -1.09
N LEU A 165 -8.34 -1.44 -0.78
CA LEU A 165 -8.10 -0.73 0.49
C LEU A 165 -9.10 -1.10 1.60
N LEU A 166 -10.40 -1.09 1.32
CA LEU A 166 -11.43 -1.30 2.35
C LEU A 166 -11.34 -2.68 3.01
N PRO A 167 -11.15 -3.79 2.29
CA PRO A 167 -11.06 -5.11 2.92
C PRO A 167 -9.80 -5.26 3.79
N VAL A 168 -8.72 -4.53 3.48
CA VAL A 168 -7.50 -4.49 4.32
C VAL A 168 -7.79 -3.75 5.63
N TRP A 169 -8.39 -2.56 5.55
CA TRP A 169 -8.76 -1.81 6.77
C TRP A 169 -9.82 -2.53 7.62
N ALA A 170 -10.76 -3.20 6.96
CA ALA A 170 -11.75 -4.06 7.63
C ALA A 170 -11.07 -5.27 8.28
N SER A 171 -10.11 -5.90 7.61
CA SER A 171 -9.31 -7.00 8.17
C SER A 171 -8.60 -6.59 9.45
N ASP A 172 -7.90 -5.46 9.43
CA ASP A 172 -7.16 -4.96 10.58
C ASP A 172 -8.09 -4.65 11.76
N THR A 173 -9.28 -4.10 11.47
CA THR A 173 -10.31 -3.82 12.47
C THR A 173 -10.89 -5.11 13.05
N GLY A 174 -11.28 -6.06 12.18
CA GLY A 174 -11.83 -7.36 12.57
C GLY A 174 -10.82 -8.18 13.37
N ALA A 175 -9.56 -8.17 12.97
CA ALA A 175 -8.49 -8.86 13.68
C ALA A 175 -8.18 -8.25 15.04
N PHE A 176 -8.22 -6.92 15.16
CA PHE A 176 -8.08 -6.23 16.43
C PHE A 176 -9.23 -6.55 17.39
N LEU A 177 -10.47 -6.49 16.91
CA LEU A 177 -11.66 -6.75 17.74
C LEU A 177 -11.75 -8.23 18.16
N ALA A 178 -11.69 -9.16 17.21
CA ALA A 178 -11.78 -10.58 17.49
C ALA A 178 -10.56 -11.09 18.28
N GLY A 179 -9.36 -10.61 17.94
CA GLY A 179 -8.14 -10.95 18.65
C GLY A 179 -8.11 -10.41 20.08
N GLY A 180 -8.66 -9.22 20.31
CA GLY A 180 -8.76 -8.63 21.65
C GLY A 180 -9.83 -9.28 22.54
N LEU A 181 -10.96 -9.71 21.96
CA LEU A 181 -12.08 -10.29 22.71
C LEU A 181 -11.94 -11.80 22.92
N PHE A 182 -11.46 -12.52 21.90
CA PHE A 182 -11.48 -13.99 21.86
C PHE A 182 -10.09 -14.60 21.69
N GLY A 183 -9.02 -13.81 21.60
CA GLY A 183 -7.68 -14.29 21.33
C GLY A 183 -7.15 -15.22 22.40
N ARG A 184 -7.01 -16.51 22.06
CA ARG A 184 -6.44 -17.54 22.93
C ARG A 184 -5.21 -18.18 22.29
N HIS A 185 -5.25 -18.43 20.99
CA HIS A 185 -4.17 -19.11 20.29
C HIS A 185 -3.29 -18.14 19.52
N LYS A 186 -1.98 -18.15 19.78
CA LYS A 186 -1.02 -17.29 19.06
C LYS A 186 -0.80 -17.79 17.65
N LEU A 187 -0.86 -16.88 16.68
CA LEU A 187 -0.67 -17.21 15.26
C LEU A 187 0.80 -17.34 14.88
N ALA A 188 1.63 -16.37 15.31
CA ALA A 188 3.04 -16.31 14.96
C ALA A 188 3.85 -15.76 16.15
N PRO A 189 4.09 -16.56 17.19
CA PRO A 189 4.63 -16.08 18.47
C PRO A 189 6.02 -15.44 18.34
N VAL A 190 6.86 -15.93 17.40
CA VAL A 190 8.22 -15.42 17.18
C VAL A 190 8.22 -14.12 16.38
N LEU A 191 7.36 -14.01 15.36
CA LEU A 191 7.35 -12.86 14.45
C LEU A 191 6.45 -11.71 14.94
N SER A 192 5.33 -12.04 15.58
CA SER A 192 4.34 -11.08 16.05
C SER A 192 3.59 -11.63 17.28
N PRO A 193 4.08 -11.37 18.50
CA PRO A 193 3.57 -11.99 19.72
C PRO A 193 2.12 -11.62 20.06
N ASN A 194 1.57 -10.57 19.43
CA ASN A 194 0.20 -10.11 19.67
C ASN A 194 -0.82 -10.67 18.67
N LYS A 195 -0.41 -11.35 17.59
CA LYS A 195 -1.35 -11.93 16.61
C LYS A 195 -1.93 -13.25 17.11
N THR A 196 -3.23 -13.42 16.95
CA THR A 196 -3.97 -14.63 17.34
C THR A 196 -4.70 -15.26 16.16
N VAL A 197 -4.98 -16.56 16.23
CA VAL A 197 -5.74 -17.31 15.21
C VAL A 197 -7.18 -16.79 15.16
N GLU A 198 -7.80 -16.54 16.32
CA GLU A 198 -9.15 -15.98 16.40
C GLU A 198 -9.21 -14.58 15.79
N GLY A 199 -8.16 -13.79 15.98
CA GLY A 199 -8.00 -12.51 15.29
C GLY A 199 -7.93 -12.68 13.77
N ALA A 200 -7.15 -13.64 13.26
CA ALA A 200 -7.07 -13.88 11.82
C ALA A 200 -8.43 -14.29 11.22
N VAL A 201 -9.19 -15.16 11.90
CA VAL A 201 -10.54 -15.55 11.48
C VAL A 201 -11.49 -14.34 11.50
N GLY A 202 -11.45 -13.53 12.56
CA GLY A 202 -12.24 -12.30 12.63
C GLY A 202 -11.89 -11.31 11.52
N GLY A 203 -10.61 -11.13 11.22
CA GLY A 203 -10.14 -10.32 10.09
C GLY A 203 -10.70 -10.81 8.76
N LEU A 204 -10.62 -12.12 8.49
CA LEU A 204 -11.17 -12.74 7.28
C LEU A 204 -12.68 -12.48 7.12
N LEU A 205 -13.46 -12.67 8.18
CA LEU A 205 -14.90 -12.43 8.15
C LEU A 205 -15.22 -10.96 7.83
N PHE A 206 -14.50 -10.01 8.43
CA PHE A 206 -14.66 -8.59 8.15
C PHE A 206 -14.23 -8.20 6.74
N THR A 207 -13.14 -8.79 6.22
CA THR A 207 -12.71 -8.62 4.82
C THR A 207 -13.80 -9.06 3.85
N VAL A 208 -14.38 -10.25 4.04
CA VAL A 208 -15.46 -10.76 3.20
C VAL A 208 -16.69 -9.87 3.29
N ALA A 209 -17.10 -9.48 4.51
CA ALA A 209 -18.23 -8.57 4.70
C ALA A 209 -18.02 -7.22 4.00
N ALA A 210 -16.83 -6.62 4.13
CA ALA A 210 -16.51 -5.35 3.47
C ALA A 210 -16.52 -5.47 1.94
N ALA A 211 -16.00 -6.56 1.38
CA ALA A 211 -16.02 -6.81 -0.05
C ALA A 211 -17.45 -6.99 -0.58
N VAL A 212 -18.31 -7.73 0.13
CA VAL A 212 -19.73 -7.90 -0.23
C VAL A 212 -20.46 -6.56 -0.20
N VAL A 213 -20.31 -5.79 0.89
CA VAL A 213 -20.94 -4.46 1.02
C VAL A 213 -20.50 -3.52 -0.10
N LEU A 214 -19.22 -3.54 -0.48
CA LEU A 214 -18.71 -2.73 -1.59
C LEU A 214 -19.28 -3.17 -2.95
N GLY A 215 -19.60 -4.45 -3.11
CA GLY A 215 -20.16 -5.02 -4.35
C GLY A 215 -21.66 -4.79 -4.53
N VAL A 216 -22.42 -4.50 -3.46
CA VAL A 216 -23.88 -4.26 -3.56
C VAL A 216 -24.24 -3.16 -4.57
N PRO A 217 -23.56 -1.99 -4.60
CA PRO A 217 -23.87 -0.93 -5.56
C PRO A 217 -23.46 -1.22 -7.01
N TRP A 218 -22.86 -2.39 -7.29
CA TRP A 218 -22.49 -2.82 -8.65
C TRP A 218 -23.63 -3.56 -9.34
N LEU A 219 -24.59 -4.09 -8.58
CA LEU A 219 -25.78 -4.78 -9.06
C LEU A 219 -26.84 -3.78 -9.55
#